data_AF-A0A3N5WSK7-F1
#
_entry.id   AF-A0A3N5WSK7-F1
#
_cell.length_a   1.000
_cell.length_b   1.000
_cell.length_c   1.000
_cell.angle_alpha   90.00
_cell.angle_beta   90.00
_cell.angle_gamma   90.00
#
_symmetry.space_group_name_H-M   'P 1'
#
loop_
_entity.id
_entity.type
_entity.pdbx_description
1 polymer ?
#
loop_
_entity_poly.entity_id
_entity_poly.type
_entity_poly.pdbx_seq_one_letter_code
_entity_poly.pdbx_strand_id
1 'polypeptide(L)'
;RLAETFPQRLEDTPALLNWPGENGQVRYGEGLFIGYRYYDAREVPVQFPFGFGLSYTTFEYSNPRVSASTFKDVDGVIVSVDVTNTGKMAGKETVQVYIHDPESSLVRPPKELKGFARVELQPGETRTVSIPLDFRAFAFYHPGYAQWVTESGAFTLLIGASSADIRCRQTVTLESTLRLPSLLNMESTMREWMADPCGKAVFGPMYQDMQKQMAHSMGSIDGNDAIGMDLMDMMLDMPLASILGFQSANLPAAPEEIVGDLLQKVHAL
;
A
#
# COMPACT_ATOMS: atom_id res chain seq x y z
N ARG A 1 22.85 -10.79 11.26
CA ARG A 1 21.63 -10.83 10.42
C ARG A 1 22.04 -10.29 9.06
N LEU A 2 21.67 -10.96 7.96
CA LEU A 2 22.05 -10.55 6.61
C LEU A 2 21.40 -9.21 6.23
N ALA A 3 22.19 -8.31 5.65
CA ALA A 3 21.70 -7.03 5.11
C ALA A 3 21.23 -7.14 3.65
N GLU A 4 21.45 -8.29 3.02
CA GLU A 4 21.12 -8.57 1.62
C GLU A 4 20.52 -9.96 1.48
N THR A 5 19.75 -10.17 0.42
CA THR A 5 19.24 -11.50 0.07
C THR A 5 20.27 -12.24 -0.76
N PHE A 6 20.54 -13.49 -0.41
CA PHE A 6 21.38 -14.38 -1.23
C PHE A 6 20.46 -15.20 -2.13
N PRO A 7 20.39 -14.90 -3.44
CA PRO A 7 19.57 -15.69 -4.34
C PRO A 7 20.14 -17.09 -4.52
N GLN A 8 19.33 -18.03 -5.00
CA GLN A 8 19.82 -19.35 -5.39
C GLN A 8 20.71 -19.25 -6.63
N ARG A 9 20.35 -18.38 -7.57
CA ARG A 9 21.11 -18.14 -8.79
C ARG A 9 21.17 -16.65 -9.11
N LEU A 10 22.19 -16.24 -9.84
CA LEU A 10 22.30 -14.84 -10.29
C LEU A 10 21.12 -14.45 -11.18
N GLU A 11 20.59 -15.40 -11.97
CA GLU A 11 19.48 -15.14 -12.88
C GLU A 11 18.16 -14.81 -12.18
N ASP A 12 18.04 -15.15 -10.90
CA ASP A 12 16.86 -14.83 -10.09
C ASP A 12 16.85 -13.36 -9.63
N THR A 13 17.95 -12.62 -9.84
CA THR A 13 18.05 -11.24 -9.40
C THR A 13 17.20 -10.30 -10.27
N PRO A 14 16.48 -9.33 -9.66
CA PRO A 14 15.57 -8.46 -10.39
C PRO A 14 16.26 -7.55 -11.43
N ALA A 15 17.55 -7.25 -11.22
CA ALA A 15 18.32 -6.37 -12.08
C ALA A 15 19.04 -7.10 -13.23
N LEU A 16 18.97 -8.44 -13.31
CA LEU A 16 19.77 -9.24 -14.26
C LEU A 16 19.68 -8.71 -15.69
N LEU A 17 18.47 -8.46 -16.18
CA LEU A 17 18.24 -8.04 -17.57
C LEU A 17 18.66 -6.60 -17.85
N ASN A 18 18.77 -5.76 -16.81
CA ASN A 18 19.07 -4.34 -16.95
C ASN A 18 20.53 -4.02 -16.60
N TRP A 19 21.32 -4.99 -16.13
CA TRP A 19 22.70 -4.80 -15.70
C TRP A 19 23.69 -5.49 -16.67
N PRO A 20 24.77 -4.81 -17.12
CA PRO A 20 25.25 -3.48 -16.74
C PRO A 20 24.65 -2.33 -17.57
N GLY A 21 23.52 -2.56 -18.25
CA GLY A 21 22.86 -1.60 -19.13
C GLY A 21 23.39 -1.61 -20.56
N GLU A 22 22.91 -0.66 -21.37
CA GLU A 22 23.22 -0.54 -22.79
C GLU A 22 23.41 0.93 -23.17
N ASN A 23 24.30 1.21 -24.15
CA ASN A 23 24.57 2.58 -24.65
C ASN A 23 24.90 3.62 -23.55
N GLY A 24 25.58 3.19 -22.49
CA GLY A 24 25.95 4.05 -21.36
C GLY A 24 24.80 4.43 -20.43
N GLN A 25 23.65 3.76 -20.53
CA GLN A 25 22.48 3.97 -19.68
C GLN A 25 22.06 2.67 -18.98
N VAL A 26 21.71 2.77 -17.70
CA VAL A 26 21.18 1.66 -16.90
C VAL A 26 19.76 2.00 -16.47
N ARG A 27 18.79 1.19 -16.87
CA ARG A 27 17.38 1.39 -16.51
C ARG A 27 17.04 0.56 -15.27
N TYR A 28 16.58 1.20 -14.21
CA TYR A 28 16.10 0.52 -13.00
C TYR A 28 14.68 -0.01 -13.24
N GLY A 29 14.57 -1.03 -14.10
CA GLY A 29 13.29 -1.61 -14.54
C GLY A 29 12.54 -2.36 -13.44
N GLU A 30 13.24 -2.79 -12.40
CA GLU A 30 12.67 -3.44 -11.22
C GLU A 30 11.93 -2.48 -10.27
N GLY A 31 12.14 -1.16 -10.41
CA GLY A 31 11.46 -0.15 -9.61
C GLY A 31 11.67 -0.34 -8.11
N LEU A 32 10.57 -0.46 -7.35
CA LEU A 32 10.60 -0.66 -5.90
C LEU A 32 10.96 -2.11 -5.50
N PHE A 33 10.90 -3.04 -6.43
CA PHE A 33 11.12 -4.46 -6.19
C PHE A 33 12.61 -4.80 -6.25
N ILE A 34 13.34 -4.33 -5.24
CA ILE A 34 14.77 -4.59 -5.06
C ILE A 34 14.99 -5.50 -3.85
N GLY A 35 15.86 -6.50 -4.00
CA GLY A 35 16.20 -7.45 -2.94
C GLY A 35 14.98 -8.24 -2.47
N TYR A 36 14.82 -8.44 -1.16
CA TYR A 36 13.71 -9.22 -0.60
C TYR A 36 12.32 -8.75 -1.04
N ARG A 37 12.14 -7.46 -1.36
CA ARG A 37 10.88 -6.94 -1.89
C ARG A 37 10.43 -7.66 -3.16
N TYR A 38 11.37 -7.96 -4.06
CA TYR A 38 11.12 -8.72 -5.28
C TYR A 38 10.85 -10.19 -5.00
N TYR A 39 11.74 -10.84 -4.24
CA TYR A 39 11.63 -12.28 -3.99
C TYR A 39 10.34 -12.62 -3.24
N ASP A 40 9.94 -11.78 -2.29
CA ASP A 40 8.66 -11.92 -1.59
C ASP A 40 7.46 -11.70 -2.54
N ALA A 41 7.52 -10.69 -3.42
CA ALA A 41 6.42 -10.39 -4.36
C ALA A 41 6.23 -11.44 -5.46
N ARG A 42 7.34 -12.08 -5.87
CA ARG A 42 7.35 -13.10 -6.92
C ARG A 42 7.34 -14.52 -6.37
N GLU A 43 7.35 -14.67 -5.05
CA GLU A 43 7.44 -15.95 -4.34
C GLU A 43 8.63 -16.81 -4.83
N VAL A 44 9.75 -16.16 -5.13
CA VAL A 44 10.96 -16.82 -5.64
C VAL A 44 11.80 -17.31 -4.45
N PRO A 45 12.16 -18.61 -4.40
CA PRO A 45 12.96 -19.15 -3.31
C PRO A 45 14.38 -18.58 -3.34
N VAL A 46 14.95 -18.37 -2.15
CA VAL A 46 16.28 -17.78 -1.98
C VAL A 46 17.15 -18.69 -1.11
N GLN A 47 18.47 -18.62 -1.30
CA GLN A 47 19.41 -19.43 -0.52
C GLN A 47 19.45 -18.96 0.94
N PHE A 48 19.52 -17.63 1.15
CA PHE A 48 19.34 -17.03 2.47
C PHE A 48 18.51 -15.73 2.35
N PRO A 49 17.40 -15.62 3.10
CA PRO A 49 16.55 -14.44 3.03
C PRO A 49 17.17 -13.24 3.77
N PHE A 50 16.68 -12.05 3.44
CA PHE A 50 17.06 -10.83 4.12
C PHE A 50 16.78 -10.92 5.64
N GLY A 51 17.68 -10.37 6.45
CA GLY A 51 17.57 -10.43 7.90
C GLY A 51 17.85 -11.83 8.48
N PHE A 52 18.21 -12.84 7.69
CA PHE A 52 18.50 -14.18 8.19
C PHE A 52 19.78 -14.24 9.04
N GLY A 53 19.83 -15.18 9.97
CA GLY A 53 21.00 -15.44 10.81
C GLY A 53 20.70 -16.51 11.85
N LEU A 54 21.58 -17.49 11.96
CA LEU A 54 21.49 -18.50 13.01
C LEU A 54 22.12 -18.00 14.31
N SER A 55 21.80 -18.69 15.40
CA SER A 55 22.34 -18.48 16.73
C SER A 55 22.64 -19.84 17.36
N TYR A 56 23.58 -19.88 18.31
CA TYR A 56 23.84 -21.08 19.12
C TYR A 56 22.81 -21.29 20.24
N THR A 57 21.89 -20.34 20.41
CA THR A 57 20.74 -20.45 21.31
C THR A 57 19.44 -20.20 20.56
N THR A 58 18.32 -20.60 21.14
CA THR A 58 16.97 -20.41 20.58
C THR A 58 16.26 -19.26 21.27
N PHE A 59 15.41 -18.56 20.51
CA PHE A 59 14.60 -17.46 21.02
C PHE A 59 13.14 -17.69 20.68
N GLU A 60 12.25 -17.35 21.61
CA GLU A 60 10.79 -17.38 21.45
C GLU A 60 10.23 -15.95 21.55
N TYR A 61 9.19 -15.67 20.78
CA TYR A 61 8.53 -14.37 20.72
C TYR A 61 7.11 -14.56 21.21
N SER A 62 6.68 -13.73 22.18
CA SER A 62 5.34 -13.83 22.76
C SER A 62 4.78 -12.46 23.12
N ASN A 63 3.48 -12.44 23.41
CA ASN A 63 2.74 -11.25 23.83
C ASN A 63 2.98 -10.00 22.96
N PRO A 64 2.74 -10.07 21.62
CA PRO A 64 2.85 -8.89 20.78
C PRO A 64 1.80 -7.86 21.20
N ARG A 65 2.23 -6.61 21.37
CA ARG A 65 1.42 -5.49 21.83
C ARG A 65 1.68 -4.26 20.95
N VAL A 66 0.66 -3.43 20.81
CA VAL A 66 0.74 -2.14 20.12
C VAL A 66 0.26 -1.05 21.08
N SER A 67 0.85 0.15 21.03
CA SER A 67 0.44 1.25 21.90
C SER A 67 -1.00 1.70 21.64
N ALA A 68 -1.50 1.54 20.41
CA ALA A 68 -2.88 1.79 20.03
C ALA A 68 -3.27 0.88 18.86
N SER A 69 -4.53 0.41 18.84
CA SER A 69 -5.09 -0.33 17.70
C SER A 69 -5.51 0.60 16.56
N THR A 70 -5.88 1.84 16.90
CA THR A 70 -6.18 2.91 15.95
C THR A 70 -5.39 4.14 16.35
N PHE A 71 -4.70 4.77 15.41
CA PHE A 71 -3.84 5.91 15.67
C PHE A 71 -3.80 6.87 14.48
N LYS A 72 -3.47 8.13 14.75
CA LYS A 72 -3.23 9.11 13.70
C LYS A 72 -1.79 9.05 13.24
N ASP A 73 -1.58 9.38 11.98
CA ASP A 73 -0.28 9.42 11.33
C ASP A 73 0.75 10.33 12.03
N VAL A 74 0.30 11.40 12.71
CA VAL A 74 1.13 12.29 13.55
C VAL A 74 1.58 11.69 14.88
N ASP A 75 0.85 10.71 15.43
CA ASP A 75 1.12 10.13 16.75
C ASP A 75 2.10 8.95 16.66
N GLY A 76 2.06 8.22 15.54
CA GLY A 76 2.80 6.97 15.36
C GLY A 76 2.29 5.84 16.27
N VAL A 77 2.99 4.71 16.25
CA VAL A 77 2.65 3.53 17.06
C VAL A 77 3.91 2.84 17.56
N ILE A 78 3.88 2.33 18.80
CA ILE A 78 4.97 1.54 19.38
C ILE A 78 4.58 0.07 19.35
N VAL A 79 5.41 -0.74 18.69
CA VAL A 79 5.28 -2.19 18.67
C VAL A 79 6.14 -2.77 19.77
N SER A 80 5.55 -3.60 20.63
CA SER A 80 6.26 -4.28 21.71
C SER A 80 6.08 -5.78 21.64
N VAL A 81 7.13 -6.53 21.92
CA VAL A 81 7.10 -8.00 21.96
C VAL A 81 8.02 -8.51 23.05
N ASP A 82 7.61 -9.57 23.74
CA ASP A 82 8.44 -10.25 24.71
C ASP A 82 9.33 -11.26 23.99
N VAL A 83 10.64 -11.20 24.23
CA VAL A 83 11.62 -12.11 23.65
C VAL A 83 12.27 -12.90 24.77
N THR A 84 12.16 -14.21 24.69
CA THR A 84 12.73 -15.14 25.68
C THR A 84 13.85 -15.94 25.03
N ASN A 85 15.01 -16.02 25.69
CA ASN A 85 16.05 -16.96 25.31
C ASN A 85 15.73 -18.34 25.91
N THR A 86 15.29 -19.27 25.07
CA THR A 86 14.86 -20.62 25.48
C THR A 86 15.97 -21.66 25.44
N GLY A 87 17.17 -21.29 24.98
CA GLY A 87 18.32 -22.19 24.92
C GLY A 87 19.22 -22.13 26.15
N LYS A 88 20.38 -22.79 26.05
CA LYS A 88 21.32 -22.99 27.17
C LYS A 88 22.51 -22.03 27.17
N MET A 89 22.60 -21.14 26.18
CA MET A 89 23.71 -20.20 26.03
C MET A 89 23.18 -18.76 25.96
N ALA A 90 23.96 -17.82 26.47
CA ALA A 90 23.67 -16.40 26.26
C ALA A 90 23.75 -16.08 24.76
N GLY A 91 22.90 -15.18 24.29
CA GLY A 91 22.85 -14.83 22.87
C GLY A 91 22.23 -13.47 22.60
N LYS A 92 22.36 -13.02 21.36
CA LYS A 92 21.78 -11.77 20.88
C LYS A 92 20.74 -12.07 19.81
N GLU A 93 19.54 -11.54 20.00
CA GLU A 93 18.44 -11.61 19.04
C GLU A 93 18.21 -10.24 18.42
N THR A 94 17.82 -10.20 17.15
CA THR A 94 17.43 -8.97 16.42
C THR A 94 15.98 -9.12 15.98
N VAL A 95 15.09 -8.50 16.74
CA VAL A 95 13.67 -8.38 16.44
C VAL A 95 13.52 -7.45 15.25
N GLN A 96 12.78 -7.87 14.23
CA GLN A 96 12.50 -7.09 13.03
C GLN A 96 10.99 -6.89 12.89
N VAL A 97 10.59 -5.67 12.55
CA VAL A 97 9.20 -5.29 12.31
C VAL A 97 9.05 -4.85 10.86
N TYR A 98 8.19 -5.56 10.14
CA TYR A 98 7.82 -5.25 8.77
C TYR A 98 6.37 -4.75 8.73
N ILE A 99 6.08 -3.88 7.78
CA ILE A 99 4.71 -3.39 7.51
C ILE A 99 4.22 -4.01 6.22
N HIS A 100 3.00 -4.54 6.25
CA HIS A 100 2.22 -4.92 5.08
C HIS A 100 0.99 -4.01 4.98
N ASP A 101 0.80 -3.43 3.79
CA ASP A 101 -0.34 -2.59 3.42
C ASP A 101 -1.20 -3.36 2.40
N PRO A 102 -2.38 -3.86 2.80
CA PRO A 102 -3.22 -4.69 1.95
C PRO A 102 -4.05 -3.90 0.92
N GLU A 103 -4.27 -2.60 1.13
CA GLU A 103 -5.24 -1.79 0.37
C GLU A 103 -4.63 -0.50 -0.22
N SER A 104 -3.32 -0.50 -0.48
CA SER A 104 -2.65 0.69 -1.03
C SER A 104 -3.14 1.05 -2.44
N SER A 105 -3.28 2.35 -2.71
CA SER A 105 -3.62 2.86 -4.05
C SER A 105 -2.50 2.67 -5.08
N LEU A 106 -1.25 2.60 -4.65
CA LEU A 106 -0.10 2.35 -5.51
C LEU A 106 0.51 0.98 -5.25
N VAL A 107 1.23 0.46 -6.24
CA VAL A 107 1.94 -0.80 -6.11
C VAL A 107 3.00 -0.71 -5.01
N ARG A 108 2.89 -1.58 -4.01
CA ARG A 108 3.83 -1.71 -2.90
C ARG A 108 4.38 -3.13 -2.78
N PRO A 109 5.61 -3.30 -2.22
CA PRO A 109 6.09 -4.62 -1.83
C PRO A 109 5.15 -5.28 -0.82
N PRO A 110 5.05 -6.63 -0.81
CA PRO A 110 4.20 -7.34 0.14
C PRO A 110 4.52 -7.00 1.60
N LYS A 111 5.78 -6.72 1.90
CA LYS A 111 6.18 -6.21 3.21
C LYS A 111 7.45 -5.39 3.12
N GLU A 112 7.61 -4.44 4.04
CA GLU A 112 8.80 -3.60 4.13
C GLU A 112 9.30 -3.52 5.57
N LEU A 113 10.61 -3.73 5.80
CA LEU A 113 11.24 -3.51 7.11
C LEU A 113 11.14 -2.04 7.50
N LYS A 114 10.52 -1.73 8.65
CA LYS A 114 10.39 -0.36 9.16
C LYS A 114 11.02 -0.14 10.53
N GLY A 115 11.39 -1.20 11.24
CA GLY A 115 12.13 -1.08 12.48
C GLY A 115 12.79 -2.38 12.89
N PHE A 116 13.85 -2.29 13.67
CA PHE A 116 14.49 -3.44 14.28
C PHE A 116 15.16 -3.03 15.58
N ALA A 117 15.29 -3.99 16.50
CA ALA A 117 16.01 -3.78 17.75
C ALA A 117 16.77 -5.05 18.12
N ARG A 118 17.99 -4.86 18.63
CA ARG A 118 18.86 -5.95 19.08
C ARG A 118 18.80 -6.04 20.60
N VAL A 119 18.59 -7.24 21.10
CA VAL A 119 18.52 -7.53 22.54
C VAL A 119 19.49 -8.65 22.88
N GLU A 120 20.18 -8.54 24.02
CA GLU A 120 21.03 -9.57 24.59
C GLU A 120 20.31 -10.23 25.76
N LEU A 121 20.32 -11.56 25.82
CA LEU A 121 19.57 -12.34 26.79
C LEU A 121 20.42 -13.50 27.32
N GLN A 122 20.44 -13.66 28.64
CA GLN A 122 20.94 -14.85 29.32
C GLN A 122 19.98 -16.04 29.10
N PRO A 123 20.44 -17.30 29.28
CA PRO A 123 19.56 -18.47 29.23
C PRO A 123 18.33 -18.32 30.15
N GLY A 124 17.14 -18.50 29.62
CA GLY A 124 15.86 -18.34 30.34
C GLY A 124 15.41 -16.90 30.59
N GLU A 125 16.20 -15.89 30.19
CA GLU A 125 15.83 -14.49 30.36
C GLU A 125 14.78 -14.06 29.33
N THR A 126 13.79 -13.29 29.79
CA THR A 126 12.81 -12.60 28.95
C THR A 126 13.00 -11.09 29.03
N ARG A 127 13.02 -10.40 27.90
CA ARG A 127 12.94 -8.94 27.83
C ARG A 127 11.88 -8.48 26.84
N THR A 128 11.18 -7.41 27.19
CA THR A 128 10.30 -6.71 26.25
C THR A 128 11.14 -5.79 25.36
N VAL A 129 10.95 -5.94 24.06
CA VAL A 129 11.56 -5.08 23.03
C VAL A 129 10.48 -4.16 22.48
N SER A 130 10.71 -2.85 22.52
CA SER A 130 9.81 -1.83 21.98
C SER A 130 10.44 -1.11 20.80
N ILE A 131 9.72 -1.03 19.68
CA ILE A 131 10.16 -0.41 18.43
C ILE A 131 9.14 0.66 18.05
N PRO A 132 9.50 1.95 18.14
CA PRO A 132 8.62 3.03 17.69
C PRO A 132 8.57 3.07 16.16
N LEU A 133 7.36 3.23 15.63
CA LEU A 133 7.09 3.41 14.20
C LEU A 133 6.41 4.77 14.02
N ASP A 134 7.07 5.66 13.28
CA ASP A 134 6.54 6.97 12.96
C ASP A 134 5.72 6.95 11.65
N PHE A 135 5.25 8.13 11.24
CA PHE A 135 4.59 8.36 9.96
C PHE A 135 5.28 7.67 8.77
N ARG A 136 6.63 7.73 8.69
CA ARG A 136 7.41 7.21 7.56
C ARG A 136 7.36 5.69 7.47
N ALA A 137 7.04 5.02 8.57
CA ALA A 137 6.84 3.58 8.57
C ALA A 137 5.67 3.15 7.67
N PHE A 138 4.62 3.96 7.62
CA PHE A 138 3.40 3.65 6.86
C PHE A 138 3.38 4.32 5.49
N ALA A 139 4.13 5.42 5.33
CA ALA A 139 4.13 6.24 4.12
C ALA A 139 4.79 5.59 2.89
N PHE A 140 4.29 5.96 1.72
CA PHE A 140 4.93 5.74 0.41
C PHE A 140 5.03 7.05 -0.38
N TYR A 141 5.89 7.11 -1.39
CA TYR A 141 6.07 8.32 -2.19
C TYR A 141 5.05 8.34 -3.33
N HIS A 142 4.20 9.36 -3.38
CA HIS A 142 3.21 9.51 -4.43
C HIS A 142 3.73 10.47 -5.51
N PRO A 143 4.01 10.01 -6.74
CA PRO A 143 4.62 10.83 -7.78
C PRO A 143 3.73 12.00 -8.20
N GLY A 144 2.40 11.81 -8.26
CA GLY A 144 1.45 12.88 -8.59
C GLY A 144 1.42 14.02 -7.57
N TYR A 145 1.76 13.74 -6.30
CA TYR A 145 1.83 14.75 -5.24
C TYR A 145 3.26 15.23 -4.98
N ALA A 146 4.25 14.59 -5.60
CA ALA A 146 5.68 14.78 -5.36
C ALA A 146 6.09 14.73 -3.86
N GLN A 147 5.36 14.01 -3.01
CA GLN A 147 5.58 13.94 -1.57
C GLN A 147 5.28 12.55 -0.99
N TRP A 148 5.71 12.34 0.25
CA TRP A 148 5.35 11.16 1.03
C TRP A 148 3.93 11.28 1.56
N VAL A 149 3.12 10.26 1.32
CA VAL A 149 1.73 10.20 1.75
C VAL A 149 1.49 8.93 2.55
N THR A 150 0.51 8.99 3.43
CA THR A 150 -0.08 7.85 4.12
C THR A 150 -1.55 7.80 3.80
N GLU A 151 -2.09 6.60 3.67
CA GLU A 151 -3.51 6.38 3.42
C GLU A 151 -4.16 5.84 4.69
N SER A 152 -5.38 6.31 4.98
CA SER A 152 -6.16 5.74 6.07
C SER A 152 -6.53 4.31 5.72
N GLY A 153 -6.34 3.37 6.65
CA GLY A 153 -6.57 1.96 6.36
C GLY A 153 -5.98 1.02 7.40
N ALA A 154 -6.22 -0.28 7.21
CA ALA A 154 -5.66 -1.32 8.07
C ALA A 154 -4.26 -1.72 7.60
N PHE A 155 -3.28 -1.68 8.49
CA PHE A 155 -1.92 -2.16 8.25
C PHE A 155 -1.64 -3.39 9.10
N THR A 156 -0.90 -4.35 8.54
CA THR A 156 -0.44 -5.52 9.29
C THR A 156 1.04 -5.36 9.67
N LEU A 157 1.29 -5.32 10.97
CA LEU A 157 2.63 -5.37 11.57
C LEU A 157 3.08 -6.83 11.64
N LEU A 158 4.17 -7.16 10.94
CA LEU A 158 4.76 -8.49 10.90
C LEU A 158 6.05 -8.48 11.74
N ILE A 159 6.07 -9.21 12.84
CA ILE A 159 7.20 -9.26 13.77
C ILE A 159 7.91 -10.59 13.61
N GLY A 160 9.21 -10.55 13.33
CA GLY A 160 9.97 -11.74 12.98
C GLY A 160 11.46 -11.66 13.30
N ALA A 161 12.14 -12.78 13.12
CA ALA A 161 13.60 -12.90 13.25
C ALA A 161 14.34 -12.77 11.91
N SER A 162 13.61 -12.82 10.79
CA SER A 162 14.08 -12.53 9.43
C SER A 162 12.89 -12.22 8.52
N SER A 163 13.11 -11.81 7.27
CA SER A 163 12.00 -11.58 6.33
C SER A 163 11.19 -12.85 6.01
N ALA A 164 11.75 -14.03 6.24
CA ALA A 164 11.08 -15.32 6.03
C ALA A 164 10.62 -16.02 7.33
N ASP A 165 10.99 -15.51 8.50
CA ASP A 165 10.63 -16.07 9.82
C ASP A 165 9.79 -15.05 10.60
N ILE A 166 8.52 -14.94 10.22
CA ILE A 166 7.51 -14.09 10.87
C ILE A 166 6.79 -14.91 11.94
N ARG A 167 6.84 -14.43 13.18
CA ARG A 167 6.39 -15.16 14.37
C ARG A 167 5.12 -14.59 14.97
N CYS A 168 4.96 -13.27 14.90
CA CYS A 168 3.78 -12.58 15.39
C CYS A 168 3.24 -11.63 14.33
N ARG A 169 1.92 -11.41 14.36
CA ARG A 169 1.23 -10.44 13.50
C ARG A 169 0.29 -9.62 14.35
N GLN A 170 0.22 -8.32 14.11
CA GLN A 170 -0.76 -7.42 14.73
C GLN A 170 -1.34 -6.52 13.66
N THR A 171 -2.64 -6.27 13.72
CA THR A 171 -3.30 -5.30 12.83
C THR A 171 -3.52 -4.00 13.56
N VAL A 172 -3.27 -2.89 12.88
CA VAL A 172 -3.53 -1.53 13.36
C VAL A 172 -4.24 -0.74 12.27
N THR A 173 -5.08 0.21 12.65
CA THR A 173 -5.76 1.12 11.73
C THR A 173 -5.10 2.49 11.82
N LEU A 174 -4.62 2.99 10.68
CA LEU A 174 -4.09 4.35 10.55
C LEU A 174 -5.21 5.29 10.11
N GLU A 175 -5.29 6.46 10.73
CA GLU A 175 -6.06 7.60 10.23
C GLU A 175 -5.09 8.67 9.74
N SER A 176 -5.01 8.89 8.43
CA SER A 176 -4.18 9.96 7.89
C SER A 176 -4.83 11.32 8.11
N THR A 177 -4.01 12.29 8.52
CA THR A 177 -4.41 13.70 8.70
C THR A 177 -4.04 14.56 7.50
N LEU A 178 -3.39 13.98 6.48
CA LEU A 178 -3.00 14.69 5.26
C LEU A 178 -4.22 15.12 4.46
N ARG A 179 -4.25 16.41 4.12
CA ARG A 179 -5.16 16.96 3.12
C ARG A 179 -4.39 17.07 1.82
N LEU A 180 -4.63 16.14 0.92
CA LEU A 180 -4.01 16.11 -0.40
C LEU A 180 -4.88 16.89 -1.39
N PRO A 181 -4.29 17.67 -2.31
CA PRO A 181 -5.05 18.30 -3.37
C PRO A 181 -5.66 17.23 -4.29
N SER A 182 -6.68 17.58 -5.06
CA SER A 182 -7.18 16.66 -6.07
C SER A 182 -6.23 16.57 -7.26
N LEU A 183 -6.01 15.36 -7.78
CA LEU A 183 -5.21 15.13 -9.01
C LEU A 183 -6.09 14.96 -10.25
N LEU A 184 -7.39 15.18 -10.12
CA LEU A 184 -8.32 15.07 -11.23
C LEU A 184 -7.96 16.03 -12.36
N ASN A 185 -8.10 15.54 -13.58
CA ASN A 185 -7.86 16.27 -14.82
C ASN A 185 -8.92 15.89 -15.88
N MET A 186 -8.78 16.43 -17.10
CA MET A 186 -9.77 16.23 -18.18
C MET A 186 -9.90 14.78 -18.63
N GLU A 187 -8.85 13.98 -18.47
CA GLU A 187 -8.81 12.56 -18.84
C GLU A 187 -9.26 11.66 -17.68
N SER A 188 -9.48 12.21 -16.50
CA SER A 188 -9.89 11.43 -15.34
C SER A 188 -11.23 10.74 -15.56
N THR A 189 -11.25 9.47 -15.20
CA THR A 189 -12.39 8.58 -15.32
C THR A 189 -13.47 8.91 -14.30
N MET A 190 -14.70 8.53 -14.59
CA MET A 190 -15.81 8.74 -13.66
C MET A 190 -15.54 8.06 -12.30
N ARG A 191 -14.86 6.90 -12.30
CA ARG A 191 -14.44 6.20 -11.08
C ARG A 191 -13.48 7.04 -10.24
N GLU A 192 -12.47 7.65 -10.86
CA GLU A 192 -11.52 8.54 -10.16
C GLU A 192 -12.23 9.76 -9.58
N TRP A 193 -13.16 10.36 -10.32
CA TRP A 193 -13.97 11.49 -9.84
C TRP A 193 -14.78 11.14 -8.57
N MET A 194 -15.28 9.90 -8.48
CA MET A 194 -16.06 9.43 -7.34
C MET A 194 -15.19 8.95 -6.16
N ALA A 195 -13.95 8.54 -6.43
CA ALA A 195 -12.98 8.13 -5.41
C ALA A 195 -12.31 9.34 -4.73
N ASP A 196 -12.08 10.43 -5.46
CA ASP A 196 -11.52 11.67 -4.94
C ASP A 196 -12.54 12.40 -4.03
N PRO A 197 -12.18 12.78 -2.79
CA PRO A 197 -13.10 13.47 -1.88
C PRO A 197 -13.64 14.80 -2.43
N CYS A 198 -12.79 15.60 -3.08
CA CYS A 198 -13.17 16.88 -3.67
C CYS A 198 -14.00 16.65 -4.95
N GLY A 199 -13.59 15.69 -5.78
CA GLY A 199 -14.34 15.23 -6.95
C GLY A 199 -15.75 14.78 -6.59
N LYS A 200 -15.89 13.92 -5.58
CA LYS A 200 -17.18 13.41 -5.10
C LYS A 200 -18.07 14.53 -4.54
N ALA A 201 -17.51 15.53 -3.87
CA ALA A 201 -18.27 16.66 -3.36
C ALA A 201 -18.87 17.51 -4.49
N VAL A 202 -18.12 17.71 -5.58
CA VAL A 202 -18.52 18.55 -6.71
C VAL A 202 -19.38 17.79 -7.73
N PHE A 203 -18.98 16.57 -8.10
CA PHE A 203 -19.62 15.76 -9.12
C PHE A 203 -20.71 14.82 -8.58
N GLY A 204 -20.69 14.50 -7.29
CA GLY A 204 -21.64 13.57 -6.66
C GLY A 204 -23.12 13.88 -6.90
N PRO A 205 -23.59 15.15 -6.82
CA PRO A 205 -24.97 15.49 -7.14
C PRO A 205 -25.34 15.19 -8.60
N MET A 206 -24.45 15.54 -9.55
CA MET A 206 -24.64 15.27 -10.97
C MET A 206 -24.67 13.76 -11.24
N TYR A 207 -23.79 12.99 -10.58
CA TYR A 207 -23.77 11.54 -10.68
C TYR A 207 -25.09 10.90 -10.21
N GLN A 208 -25.66 11.37 -9.09
CA GLN A 208 -26.94 10.87 -8.58
C GLN A 208 -28.09 11.14 -9.55
N ASP A 209 -28.10 12.31 -10.19
CA ASP A 209 -29.14 12.64 -11.16
C ASP A 209 -28.99 11.83 -12.45
N MET A 210 -27.75 11.60 -12.91
CA MET A 210 -27.47 10.67 -14.02
C MET A 210 -27.95 9.25 -13.69
N GLN A 211 -27.67 8.74 -12.48
CA GLN A 211 -28.15 7.42 -12.05
C GLN A 211 -29.68 7.32 -12.04
N LYS A 212 -30.39 8.35 -11.54
CA LYS A 212 -31.87 8.39 -11.55
C LYS A 212 -32.43 8.39 -12.96
N GLN A 213 -31.86 9.18 -13.86
CA GLN A 213 -32.28 9.22 -15.26
C GLN A 213 -32.04 7.87 -15.95
N MET A 214 -30.89 7.25 -15.70
CA MET A 214 -30.55 5.95 -16.27
C MET A 214 -31.46 4.83 -15.74
N ALA A 215 -31.78 4.83 -14.45
CA ALA A 215 -32.75 3.92 -13.85
C ALA A 215 -34.17 4.12 -14.43
N HIS A 216 -34.53 5.36 -14.79
CA HIS A 216 -35.81 5.68 -15.42
C HIS A 216 -35.86 5.26 -16.91
N SER A 217 -34.75 5.36 -17.64
CA SER A 217 -34.67 4.96 -19.06
C SER A 217 -34.42 3.47 -19.29
N MET A 218 -33.75 2.77 -18.36
CA MET A 218 -33.41 1.34 -18.47
C MET A 218 -34.38 0.41 -17.70
N GLY A 219 -35.51 0.92 -17.20
CA GLY A 219 -36.64 0.17 -16.64
C GLY A 219 -36.32 -1.13 -15.90
N SER A 220 -36.27 -1.10 -14.56
CA SER A 220 -36.27 -2.26 -13.63
C SER A 220 -36.03 -3.63 -14.29
N ILE A 221 -34.78 -3.94 -14.64
CA ILE A 221 -34.39 -5.31 -14.99
C ILE A 221 -34.29 -6.08 -13.69
N ASP A 222 -35.42 -6.64 -13.27
CA ASP A 222 -35.49 -7.67 -12.26
C ASP A 222 -34.96 -8.97 -12.90
N GLY A 223 -33.82 -9.49 -12.42
CA GLY A 223 -33.35 -10.84 -12.73
C GLY A 223 -32.15 -10.98 -13.67
N ASN A 224 -30.96 -11.14 -13.07
CA ASN A 224 -29.97 -12.19 -13.32
C ASN A 224 -29.47 -12.58 -14.75
N ASP A 225 -29.67 -11.81 -15.82
CA ASP A 225 -29.07 -12.11 -17.14
C ASP A 225 -27.98 -11.08 -17.56
N ALA A 226 -26.77 -11.33 -17.04
CA ALA A 226 -25.42 -11.25 -17.63
C ALA A 226 -25.00 -10.27 -18.77
N ILE A 227 -25.69 -9.16 -19.06
CA ILE A 227 -25.23 -8.16 -20.06
C ILE A 227 -25.16 -6.71 -19.52
N GLY A 228 -25.94 -6.38 -18.48
CA GLY A 228 -26.00 -5.00 -17.93
C GLY A 228 -24.89 -4.64 -16.94
N MET A 229 -24.23 -5.63 -16.32
CA MET A 229 -23.22 -5.39 -15.29
C MET A 229 -21.88 -4.92 -15.88
N ASP A 230 -21.60 -5.28 -17.14
CA ASP A 230 -20.36 -4.96 -17.84
C ASP A 230 -20.37 -3.55 -18.43
N LEU A 231 -21.55 -3.07 -18.88
CA LEU A 231 -21.68 -1.77 -19.54
C LEU A 231 -21.57 -0.60 -18.56
N MET A 232 -22.09 -0.76 -17.33
CA MET A 232 -21.93 0.22 -16.27
C MET A 232 -20.49 0.30 -15.76
N ASP A 233 -19.83 -0.85 -15.59
CA ASP A 233 -18.44 -0.88 -15.14
C ASP A 233 -17.50 -0.31 -16.21
N MET A 234 -17.75 -0.64 -17.48
CA MET A 234 -17.08 -0.01 -18.63
C MET A 234 -17.27 1.51 -18.64
N MET A 235 -18.48 2.03 -18.39
CA MET A 235 -18.71 3.47 -18.33
C MET A 235 -17.95 4.14 -17.19
N LEU A 236 -17.81 3.49 -16.03
CA LEU A 236 -17.07 4.07 -14.90
C LEU A 236 -15.58 4.27 -15.21
N ASP A 237 -15.02 3.43 -16.09
CA ASP A 237 -13.61 3.49 -16.50
C ASP A 237 -13.39 4.39 -17.73
N MET A 238 -14.43 5.00 -18.28
CA MET A 238 -14.30 6.02 -19.33
C MET A 238 -14.03 7.41 -18.75
N PRO A 239 -13.26 8.28 -19.46
CA PRO A 239 -13.11 9.68 -19.09
C PRO A 239 -14.47 10.37 -18.98
N LEU A 240 -14.66 11.18 -17.93
CA LEU A 240 -15.94 11.85 -17.67
C LEU A 240 -16.42 12.68 -18.88
N ALA A 241 -15.50 13.38 -19.56
CA ALA A 241 -15.81 14.15 -20.76
C ALA A 241 -16.40 13.29 -21.88
N SER A 242 -15.91 12.05 -22.05
CA SER A 242 -16.42 11.12 -23.07
C SER A 242 -17.84 10.65 -22.75
N ILE A 243 -18.13 10.36 -21.47
CA ILE A 243 -19.48 9.96 -21.02
C ILE A 243 -20.48 11.09 -21.30
N LEU A 244 -20.11 12.33 -20.95
CA LEU A 244 -20.92 13.50 -21.23
C LEU A 244 -21.09 13.72 -22.74
N GLY A 245 -20.07 13.41 -23.54
CA GLY A 245 -20.15 13.41 -25.01
C GLY A 245 -21.26 12.53 -25.58
N PHE A 246 -21.47 11.33 -25.02
CA PHE A 246 -22.59 10.46 -25.42
C PHE A 246 -23.97 11.06 -25.13
N GLN A 247 -24.06 12.00 -24.19
CA GLN A 247 -25.30 12.69 -23.80
C GLN A 247 -25.36 14.15 -24.28
N SER A 248 -24.47 14.56 -25.20
CA SER A 248 -24.30 15.94 -25.66
C SER A 248 -25.59 16.62 -26.12
N ALA A 249 -26.57 15.88 -26.64
CA ALA A 249 -27.87 16.42 -27.06
C ALA A 249 -28.75 16.96 -25.91
N ASN A 250 -28.50 16.53 -24.67
CA ASN A 250 -29.30 16.88 -23.49
C ASN A 250 -28.52 17.74 -22.47
N LEU A 251 -27.31 18.19 -22.81
CA LEU A 251 -26.46 18.95 -21.91
C LEU A 251 -26.56 20.47 -22.17
N PRO A 252 -26.42 21.30 -21.12
CA PRO A 252 -26.55 22.75 -21.22
C PRO A 252 -25.34 23.44 -21.89
N ALA A 253 -24.20 22.75 -22.00
CA ALA A 253 -22.94 23.25 -22.55
C ALA A 253 -22.10 22.09 -23.13
N ALA A 254 -20.97 22.39 -23.75
CA ALA A 254 -20.08 21.37 -24.28
C ALA A 254 -19.52 20.49 -23.14
N PRO A 255 -19.38 19.16 -23.34
CA PRO A 255 -18.83 18.24 -22.34
C PRO A 255 -17.51 18.73 -21.72
N GLU A 256 -16.61 19.28 -22.54
CA GLU A 256 -15.30 19.78 -22.11
C GLU A 256 -15.41 21.02 -21.23
N GLU A 257 -16.37 21.92 -21.51
CA GLU A 257 -16.64 23.10 -20.70
C GLU A 257 -17.20 22.70 -19.34
N ILE A 258 -18.13 21.75 -19.31
CA ILE A 258 -18.70 21.23 -18.06
C ILE A 258 -17.61 20.61 -17.19
N VAL A 259 -16.76 19.74 -17.74
CA VAL A 259 -15.67 19.13 -16.98
C VAL A 259 -14.65 20.18 -16.54
N GLY A 260 -14.34 21.16 -17.39
CA GLY A 260 -13.47 22.30 -17.03
C GLY A 260 -13.99 23.09 -15.82
N ASP A 261 -15.28 23.40 -15.79
CA ASP A 261 -15.92 24.10 -14.67
C ASP A 261 -15.91 23.25 -13.38
N LEU A 262 -16.14 21.95 -13.51
CA LEU A 262 -16.05 21.02 -12.37
C LEU A 262 -14.62 20.95 -11.83
N LEU A 263 -13.61 20.88 -12.69
CA LEU A 263 -12.21 20.86 -12.29
C LEU A 263 -11.80 22.16 -11.57
N GLN A 264 -12.24 23.32 -12.07
CA GLN A 264 -11.99 24.59 -11.36
C GLN A 264 -12.58 24.60 -9.96
N LYS A 265 -13.78 24.04 -9.77
CA LYS A 265 -14.41 23.92 -8.44
C LYS A 265 -13.64 22.94 -7.55
N VAL A 266 -13.19 21.81 -8.11
CA VAL A 266 -12.43 20.80 -7.38
C VAL A 266 -11.08 21.33 -6.92
N HIS A 267 -10.34 22.04 -7.78
CA HIS A 267 -9.03 22.60 -7.45
C HIS A 267 -9.11 23.84 -6.54
N ALA A 268 -10.30 24.40 -6.33
CA ALA A 268 -10.52 25.53 -5.42
C ALA A 268 -10.88 25.11 -3.97
N LEU A 269 -11.13 23.81 -3.73
CA LEU A 269 -11.43 23.23 -2.42
C LEU A 269 -10.15 22.76 -1.70
#